data_AF-A0A3C2BB67-F1
#
_entry.id   AF-A0A3C2BB67-F1
#
_cell.length_a   1.000
_cell.length_b   1.000
_cell.length_c   1.000
_cell.angle_alpha   90.00
_cell.angle_beta   90.00
_cell.angle_gamma   90.00
#
_symmetry.space_group_name_H-M   'P 1'
#
loop_
_entity.id
_entity.type
_entity.pdbx_description
1 polymer ?
#
loop_
_entity_poly.entity_id
_entity_poly.type
_entity_poly.pdbx_seq_one_letter_code
_entity_poly.pdbx_strand_id
1 'polypeptide(L)'
;MNIKKIISLALSLEIISYCSIFNTNAKSRSIIESVKCGMEESEVINILGNDIVYTIDSSTINPDKKDHTNFYNTNKINEFDVDMNSVIITEFSEDNTLKSYGYNIGTHYNTETQKFEYPYSESELLETYDKIYNQLIQWYGEGTEGNRNIYGAIKEHEWNTQYGEIWFIVGTDLFSSSGMNKIIITCSRNSEKSGDVNGDGEINSIDSSMILADYAKVSSGGTSSLDIKISDVNGDSEINSSDSSLILSYYAYTSSGGNNDFQDFIKNI
;
A
#
# COMPACT_ATOMS: atom_id res chain seq x y z
N MET A 1 -7.25 26.45 60.73
CA MET A 1 -7.76 26.62 59.36
C MET A 1 -6.68 26.11 58.42
N ASN A 2 -6.93 25.00 57.74
CA ASN A 2 -5.90 24.00 57.40
C ASN A 2 -5.40 24.16 55.96
N ILE A 3 -4.14 24.58 55.79
CA ILE A 3 -3.44 24.72 54.48
C ILE A 3 -3.28 23.37 53.75
N LYS A 4 -3.60 22.24 54.40
CA LYS A 4 -3.63 20.91 53.79
C LYS A 4 -4.87 20.58 52.95
N LYS A 5 -5.86 21.48 52.82
CA LYS A 5 -7.10 21.22 52.05
C LYS A 5 -7.19 21.88 50.66
N ILE A 6 -6.19 22.68 50.26
CA ILE A 6 -6.18 23.32 48.93
C ILE A 6 -5.30 22.57 47.91
N ILE A 7 -4.38 21.71 48.35
CA ILE A 7 -3.53 20.89 47.45
C ILE A 7 -4.21 19.58 47.03
N SER A 8 -5.36 19.23 47.64
CA SER A 8 -6.10 17.98 47.32
C SER A 8 -7.18 18.13 46.23
N LEU A 9 -7.34 19.31 45.61
CA LEU A 9 -8.28 19.51 44.50
C LEU A 9 -7.61 19.89 43.17
N ALA A 10 -6.29 20.15 43.17
CA ALA A 10 -5.53 20.48 41.97
C ALA A 10 -4.81 19.27 41.34
N LEU A 11 -4.79 18.12 42.02
CA LEU A 11 -4.20 16.86 41.51
C LEU A 11 -5.24 15.84 41.01
N SER A 12 -6.54 16.19 41.06
CA SER A 12 -7.62 15.33 40.55
C SER A 12 -8.32 15.90 39.30
N LEU A 13 -7.74 16.94 38.68
CA LEU A 13 -8.23 17.52 37.43
C LEU A 13 -7.27 17.37 36.23
N GLU A 14 -6.06 16.82 36.43
CA GLU A 14 -5.14 16.41 35.35
C GLU A 14 -5.16 14.90 35.06
N ILE A 15 -6.05 14.13 35.70
CA ILE A 15 -6.25 12.68 35.44
C ILE A 15 -7.64 12.44 34.82
N ILE A 16 -8.16 13.42 34.08
CA ILE A 16 -9.29 13.20 33.18
C ILE A 16 -8.79 13.50 31.77
N SER A 17 -8.65 12.42 31.00
CA SER A 17 -8.37 12.39 29.56
C SER A 17 -6.91 12.23 29.08
N TYR A 18 -6.06 11.52 29.84
CA TYR A 18 -5.00 10.68 29.23
C TYR A 18 -5.41 9.21 29.11
N CYS A 19 -6.72 8.96 29.15
CA CYS A 19 -7.31 7.85 28.42
C CYS A 19 -7.65 8.37 27.02
N SER A 20 -6.63 8.81 26.25
CA SER A 20 -6.76 8.72 24.80
C SER A 20 -6.70 7.24 24.50
N ILE A 21 -7.87 6.61 24.64
CA ILE A 21 -8.36 5.53 23.82
C ILE A 21 -7.25 5.07 22.87
N PHE A 22 -6.44 4.09 23.29
CA PHE A 22 -5.92 3.16 22.31
C PHE A 22 -7.18 2.57 21.72
N ASN A 23 -7.59 3.16 20.60
CA ASN A 23 -8.76 2.74 19.88
C ASN A 23 -8.38 1.34 19.41
N THR A 24 -8.84 0.32 20.14
CA THR A 24 -8.69 -1.09 19.77
C THR A 24 -9.47 -1.44 18.50
N ASN A 25 -9.93 -0.43 17.77
CA ASN A 25 -10.46 -0.45 16.42
C ASN A 25 -9.64 0.53 15.56
N ALA A 26 -8.33 0.32 15.41
CA ALA A 26 -7.58 0.93 14.32
C ALA A 26 -8.27 0.47 13.03
N LYS A 27 -9.11 1.34 12.46
CA LYS A 27 -9.77 1.09 11.19
C LYS A 27 -8.67 1.18 10.15
N SER A 28 -8.14 0.06 9.73
CA SER A 28 -7.42 -0.02 8.46
C SER A 28 -8.35 0.57 7.39
N ARG A 29 -7.87 1.62 6.72
CA ARG A 29 -8.58 2.29 5.61
C ARG A 29 -7.77 2.08 4.35
N SER A 30 -8.39 2.11 3.18
CA SER A 30 -7.61 2.20 1.93
C SER A 30 -7.13 3.64 1.71
N ILE A 31 -6.04 3.81 0.96
CA ILE A 31 -5.58 5.14 0.55
C ILE A 31 -6.50 5.79 -0.50
N ILE A 32 -7.28 4.98 -1.23
CA ILE A 32 -8.39 5.42 -2.09
C ILE A 32 -9.58 4.52 -1.77
N GLU A 33 -10.69 5.09 -1.31
CA GLU A 33 -11.83 4.29 -0.90
C GLU A 33 -12.39 3.45 -2.08
N SER A 34 -12.73 2.19 -1.79
CA SER A 34 -13.26 1.21 -2.77
C SER A 34 -12.33 0.75 -3.88
N VAL A 35 -11.13 1.31 -4.04
CA VAL A 35 -10.11 0.82 -4.97
C VAL A 35 -9.17 -0.15 -4.24
N LYS A 36 -8.88 -1.30 -4.86
CA LYS A 36 -7.92 -2.29 -4.38
C LYS A 36 -7.18 -2.95 -5.55
N CYS A 37 -5.96 -3.41 -5.32
CA CYS A 37 -5.24 -4.23 -6.28
C CYS A 37 -6.03 -5.50 -6.62
N GLY A 38 -5.85 -6.03 -7.83
CA GLY A 38 -6.58 -7.19 -8.33
C GLY A 38 -7.94 -6.87 -8.97
N MET A 39 -8.41 -5.61 -8.92
CA MET A 39 -9.63 -5.20 -9.61
C MET A 39 -9.43 -5.15 -11.13
N GLU A 40 -10.48 -5.46 -11.88
CA GLU A 40 -10.51 -5.25 -13.32
C GLU A 40 -10.55 -3.75 -13.63
N GLU A 41 -9.88 -3.31 -14.71
CA GLU A 41 -9.86 -1.91 -15.10
C GLU A 41 -11.26 -1.29 -15.24
N SER A 42 -12.22 -2.05 -15.76
CA SER A 42 -13.61 -1.59 -15.88
C SER A 42 -14.27 -1.27 -14.53
N GLU A 43 -13.92 -2.01 -13.46
CA GLU A 43 -14.42 -1.74 -12.11
C GLU A 43 -13.79 -0.48 -11.54
N VAL A 44 -12.49 -0.29 -11.77
CA VAL A 44 -11.75 0.91 -11.33
C VAL A 44 -12.30 2.17 -12.02
N ILE A 45 -12.57 2.11 -13.33
CA ILE A 45 -13.18 3.22 -14.07
C ILE A 45 -14.58 3.54 -13.55
N ASN A 46 -15.37 2.53 -13.13
CA ASN A 46 -16.68 2.78 -12.52
C ASN A 46 -16.58 3.51 -11.17
N ILE A 47 -15.49 3.35 -10.44
CA ILE A 47 -15.25 4.02 -9.14
C ILE A 47 -14.68 5.42 -9.34
N LEU A 48 -13.62 5.55 -10.14
CA LEU A 48 -12.88 6.80 -10.32
C LEU A 48 -13.51 7.74 -11.36
N GLY A 49 -14.38 7.20 -12.22
CA GLY A 49 -14.90 7.90 -13.40
C GLY A 49 -14.03 7.66 -14.63
N ASN A 50 -14.54 8.12 -15.78
CA ASN A 50 -13.92 7.91 -17.09
C ASN A 50 -13.12 9.12 -17.59
N ASP A 51 -12.75 10.04 -16.69
CA ASP A 51 -12.05 11.28 -17.02
C ASP A 51 -10.53 11.10 -16.97
N ILE A 52 -10.03 10.09 -17.69
CA ILE A 52 -8.59 9.86 -17.84
C ILE A 52 -7.99 11.01 -18.66
N VAL A 53 -7.01 11.70 -18.08
CA VAL A 53 -6.34 12.85 -18.71
C VAL A 53 -5.09 12.46 -19.50
N TYR A 54 -4.47 11.33 -19.16
CA TYR A 54 -3.29 10.80 -19.83
C TYR A 54 -3.14 9.30 -19.56
N THR A 55 -2.54 8.57 -20.50
CA THR A 55 -2.18 7.16 -20.35
C THR A 55 -0.75 6.94 -20.82
N ILE A 56 0.05 6.21 -20.04
CA ILE A 56 1.37 5.72 -20.43
C ILE A 56 1.23 4.24 -20.75
N ASP A 57 1.63 3.84 -21.95
CA ASP A 57 1.79 2.43 -22.32
C ASP A 57 3.26 2.05 -22.10
N SER A 58 3.52 1.10 -21.20
CA SER A 58 4.89 0.68 -20.85
C SER A 58 5.65 0.11 -22.05
N SER A 59 4.96 -0.38 -23.08
CA SER A 59 5.58 -0.91 -24.30
C SER A 59 6.35 0.16 -25.07
N THR A 60 6.01 1.44 -24.87
CA THR A 60 6.73 2.59 -25.45
C THR A 60 8.13 2.77 -24.85
N ILE A 61 8.37 2.23 -23.65
CA ILE A 61 9.64 2.30 -22.93
C ILE A 61 10.34 0.93 -22.96
N ASN A 62 9.60 -0.15 -22.72
CA ASN A 62 10.08 -1.52 -22.76
C ASN A 62 9.07 -2.39 -23.52
N PRO A 63 9.37 -2.82 -24.76
CA PRO A 63 8.46 -3.60 -25.60
C PRO A 63 7.95 -4.91 -24.98
N ASP A 64 8.68 -5.47 -24.01
CA ASP A 64 8.32 -6.71 -23.31
C ASP A 64 7.37 -6.47 -22.13
N LYS A 65 7.14 -5.20 -21.73
CA LYS A 65 6.14 -4.82 -20.74
C LYS A 65 4.92 -4.23 -21.43
N LYS A 66 3.76 -4.83 -21.21
CA LYS A 66 2.48 -4.39 -21.77
C LYS A 66 1.52 -3.85 -20.70
N ASP A 67 2.10 -3.39 -19.59
CA ASP A 67 1.38 -2.71 -18.53
C ASP A 67 1.05 -1.28 -19.00
N HIS A 68 -0.06 -0.71 -18.52
CA HIS A 68 -0.38 0.70 -18.76
C HIS A 68 -0.72 1.43 -17.48
N THR A 69 -0.46 2.75 -17.48
CA THR A 69 -0.75 3.62 -16.34
C THR A 69 -1.71 4.72 -16.77
N ASN A 70 -2.86 4.82 -16.10
CA ASN A 70 -3.83 5.89 -16.30
C ASN A 70 -3.65 6.99 -15.25
N PHE A 71 -3.96 8.22 -15.66
CA PHE A 71 -3.84 9.41 -14.85
C PHE A 71 -5.18 10.17 -14.84
N TYR A 72 -5.64 10.60 -13.66
CA TYR A 72 -6.89 11.35 -13.48
C TYR A 72 -6.62 12.61 -12.66
N ASN A 73 -6.91 13.81 -13.19
CA ASN A 73 -6.75 15.04 -12.41
C ASN A 73 -7.77 15.07 -11.26
N THR A 74 -7.33 15.44 -10.06
CA THR A 74 -8.18 15.77 -8.92
C THR A 74 -7.55 16.89 -8.09
N ASN A 75 -8.36 17.77 -7.53
CA ASN A 75 -7.87 18.82 -6.63
C ASN A 75 -8.24 18.52 -5.17
N LYS A 76 -8.95 17.42 -4.92
CA LYS A 76 -9.37 17.00 -3.58
C LYS A 76 -9.03 15.55 -3.34
N ILE A 77 -8.31 15.33 -2.26
CA ILE A 77 -8.01 13.99 -1.75
C ILE A 77 -8.78 13.84 -0.45
N ASN A 78 -10.01 13.34 -0.57
CA ASN A 78 -10.98 13.31 0.53
C ASN A 78 -10.49 12.44 1.70
N GLU A 79 -9.76 11.37 1.37
CA GLU A 79 -9.21 10.39 2.30
C GLU A 79 -8.26 11.04 3.31
N PHE A 80 -7.53 12.08 2.89
CA PHE A 80 -6.56 12.79 3.71
C PHE A 80 -6.93 14.24 4.02
N ASP A 81 -8.11 14.70 3.58
CA ASP A 81 -8.57 16.10 3.68
C ASP A 81 -7.54 17.10 3.08
N VAL A 82 -7.03 16.79 1.89
CA VAL A 82 -6.06 17.64 1.19
C VAL A 82 -6.72 18.33 -0.01
N ASP A 83 -6.56 19.65 -0.09
CA ASP A 83 -7.01 20.50 -1.19
C ASP A 83 -5.78 21.02 -1.95
N MET A 84 -5.24 20.17 -2.83
CA MET A 84 -4.02 20.40 -3.61
C MET A 84 -4.18 19.73 -4.97
N ASN A 85 -3.74 20.40 -6.06
CA ASN A 85 -3.77 19.79 -7.39
C ASN A 85 -3.00 18.47 -7.34
N SER A 86 -3.64 17.41 -7.78
CA SER A 86 -3.14 16.06 -7.68
C SER A 86 -3.58 15.26 -8.89
N VAL A 87 -2.93 14.13 -9.09
CA VAL A 87 -3.30 13.16 -10.10
C VAL A 87 -3.45 11.80 -9.44
N ILE A 88 -4.60 11.16 -9.60
CA ILE A 88 -4.76 9.75 -9.28
C ILE A 88 -4.00 8.96 -10.34
N ILE A 89 -3.23 7.97 -9.90
CA ILE A 89 -2.52 7.04 -10.76
C ILE A 89 -3.06 5.63 -10.55
N THR A 90 -3.25 4.90 -11.64
CA THR A 90 -3.58 3.48 -11.64
C THR A 90 -2.73 2.75 -12.66
N GLU A 91 -2.06 1.68 -12.25
CA GLU A 91 -1.22 0.84 -13.11
C GLU A 91 -1.87 -0.53 -13.27
N PHE A 92 -2.03 -0.97 -14.51
CA PHE A 92 -2.66 -2.24 -14.87
C PHE A 92 -1.65 -3.15 -15.56
N SER A 93 -1.77 -4.46 -15.35
CA SER A 93 -1.08 -5.48 -16.15
C SER A 93 -1.67 -5.59 -17.57
N GLU A 94 -0.99 -6.33 -18.44
CA GLU A 94 -1.46 -6.70 -19.78
C GLU A 94 -2.89 -7.28 -19.82
N ASP A 95 -3.30 -7.98 -18.75
CA ASP A 95 -4.64 -8.56 -18.60
C ASP A 95 -5.70 -7.58 -18.06
N ASN A 96 -5.34 -6.30 -17.89
CA ASN A 96 -6.15 -5.22 -17.30
C ASN A 96 -6.48 -5.39 -15.80
N THR A 97 -5.67 -6.16 -15.07
CA THR A 97 -5.76 -6.26 -13.61
C THR A 97 -4.98 -5.12 -12.94
N LEU A 98 -5.60 -4.44 -11.96
CA LEU A 98 -4.96 -3.34 -11.22
C LEU A 98 -3.79 -3.86 -10.36
N LYS A 99 -2.60 -3.35 -10.62
CA LYS A 99 -1.36 -3.68 -9.88
C LYS A 99 -0.99 -2.64 -8.83
N SER A 100 -1.26 -1.38 -9.09
CA SER A 100 -0.91 -0.27 -8.21
C SER A 100 -1.87 0.88 -8.41
N TYR A 101 -2.15 1.62 -7.34
CA TYR A 101 -2.97 2.82 -7.38
C TYR A 101 -2.51 3.84 -6.33
N GLY A 102 -2.88 5.10 -6.51
CA GLY A 102 -2.55 6.13 -5.51
C GLY A 102 -2.64 7.55 -6.05
N TYR A 103 -1.91 8.47 -5.41
CA TYR A 103 -1.86 9.88 -5.78
C TYR A 103 -0.43 10.35 -6.04
N ASN A 104 -0.27 11.14 -7.09
CA ASN A 104 0.78 12.15 -7.20
C ASN A 104 0.18 13.49 -6.73
N ILE A 105 0.51 13.90 -5.51
CA ILE A 105 -0.01 15.12 -4.88
C ILE A 105 0.93 16.28 -5.18
N GLY A 106 0.37 17.45 -5.46
CA GLY A 106 1.12 18.61 -5.94
C GLY A 106 1.42 18.55 -7.44
N THR A 107 0.68 17.73 -8.18
CA THR A 107 0.85 17.49 -9.62
C THR A 107 -0.44 17.85 -10.36
N HIS A 108 -0.32 18.49 -11.53
CA HIS A 108 -1.44 18.76 -12.43
C HIS A 108 -1.08 18.34 -13.85
N TYR A 109 -1.93 17.58 -14.54
CA TYR A 109 -1.76 17.36 -15.97
C TYR A 109 -2.51 18.45 -16.75
N ASN A 110 -1.77 19.31 -17.44
CA ASN A 110 -2.32 20.32 -18.31
C ASN A 110 -2.61 19.71 -19.69
N THR A 111 -3.89 19.56 -20.02
CA THR A 111 -4.35 18.93 -21.27
C THR A 111 -4.09 19.78 -22.52
N GLU A 112 -3.97 21.11 -22.38
CA GLU A 112 -3.67 22.02 -23.49
C GLU A 112 -2.19 21.91 -23.90
N THR A 113 -1.30 21.86 -22.91
CA THR A 113 0.15 21.75 -23.15
C THR A 113 0.66 20.31 -23.21
N GLN A 114 -0.19 19.35 -22.84
CA GLN A 114 0.11 17.92 -22.72
C GLN A 114 1.30 17.62 -21.79
N LYS A 115 1.37 18.33 -20.66
CA LYS A 115 2.49 18.24 -19.71
C LYS A 115 2.01 18.16 -18.28
N PHE A 116 2.79 17.45 -17.46
CA PHE A 116 2.68 17.52 -16.01
C PHE A 116 3.35 18.79 -15.49
N GLU A 117 2.65 19.46 -14.59
CA GLU A 117 3.07 20.69 -13.92
C GLU A 117 3.13 20.45 -12.41
N TYR A 118 4.08 21.09 -11.75
CA TYR A 118 4.40 20.91 -10.33
C TYR A 118 4.42 22.29 -9.64
N PRO A 119 3.25 22.89 -9.37
CA PRO A 119 3.17 24.33 -9.04
C PRO A 119 3.46 24.66 -7.57
N TYR A 120 3.85 23.67 -6.74
CA TYR A 120 4.00 23.84 -5.30
C TYR A 120 5.46 23.88 -4.84
N SER A 121 5.69 24.64 -3.78
CA SER A 121 7.00 24.73 -3.12
C SER A 121 7.29 23.51 -2.22
N GLU A 122 8.57 23.30 -1.91
CA GLU A 122 9.01 22.29 -0.94
C GLU A 122 8.28 22.41 0.40
N SER A 123 8.11 23.64 0.92
CA SER A 123 7.44 23.88 2.20
C SER A 123 5.97 23.47 2.21
N GLU A 124 5.23 23.76 1.13
CA GLU A 124 3.81 23.37 1.01
C GLU A 124 3.67 21.85 0.93
N LEU A 125 4.59 21.19 0.23
CA LEU A 125 4.61 19.73 0.12
C LEU A 125 4.98 19.07 1.45
N LEU A 126 5.94 19.60 2.21
CA LEU A 126 6.31 19.05 3.51
C LEU A 126 5.19 19.20 4.55
N GLU A 127 4.49 20.34 4.58
CA GLU A 127 3.32 20.51 5.46
C GLU A 127 2.21 19.51 5.11
N THR A 128 1.95 19.33 3.82
CA THR A 128 0.96 18.35 3.34
C THR A 128 1.40 16.92 3.65
N TYR A 129 2.68 16.61 3.47
CA TYR A 129 3.25 15.30 3.80
C TYR A 129 3.07 14.96 5.27
N ASP A 130 3.41 15.88 6.17
CA ASP A 130 3.30 15.66 7.61
C ASP A 130 1.84 15.49 8.05
N LYS A 131 0.88 16.20 7.41
CA LYS A 131 -0.56 15.98 7.64
C LYS A 131 -1.00 14.57 7.25
N ILE A 132 -0.59 14.09 6.08
CA ILE A 132 -0.92 12.74 5.60
C ILE A 132 -0.23 11.68 6.46
N TYR A 133 1.05 11.86 6.78
CA TYR A 133 1.84 10.96 7.60
C TYR A 133 1.19 10.70 8.97
N ASN A 134 0.74 11.75 9.64
CA ASN A 134 0.04 11.63 10.92
C ASN A 134 -1.28 10.85 10.83
N GLN A 135 -1.95 10.86 9.67
CA GLN A 135 -3.15 10.04 9.43
C GLN A 135 -2.77 8.58 9.14
N LEU A 136 -1.72 8.34 8.34
CA LEU A 136 -1.21 7.01 8.05
C LEU A 136 -0.77 6.28 9.33
N ILE A 137 -0.10 6.98 10.26
CA ILE A 137 0.26 6.42 11.58
C ILE A 137 -0.99 5.96 12.35
N GLN A 138 -2.08 6.72 12.29
CA GLN A 138 -3.32 6.33 12.96
C GLN A 138 -4.00 5.11 12.31
N TRP A 139 -3.80 4.90 11.01
CA TRP A 139 -4.41 3.80 10.28
C TRP A 139 -3.60 2.51 10.36
N TYR A 140 -2.27 2.62 10.31
CA TYR A 140 -1.38 1.48 10.09
C TYR A 140 -0.25 1.36 11.13
N GLY A 141 -0.14 2.29 12.07
CA GLY A 141 1.02 2.39 12.98
C GLY A 141 2.22 3.08 12.34
N GLU A 142 3.35 3.10 13.06
CA GLU A 142 4.60 3.71 12.56
C GLU A 142 5.06 3.04 11.26
N GLY A 143 5.41 3.86 10.27
CA GLY A 143 5.97 3.41 9.01
C GLY A 143 7.45 3.08 9.12
N THR A 144 7.95 2.27 8.20
CA THR A 144 9.40 2.07 8.07
C THR A 144 9.98 3.18 7.21
N GLU A 145 11.06 3.83 7.65
CA GLU A 145 11.78 4.80 6.80
C GLU A 145 12.33 4.09 5.56
N GLY A 146 12.05 4.64 4.38
CA GLY A 146 12.57 4.11 3.12
C GLY A 146 14.06 4.38 2.95
N ASN A 147 14.74 3.51 2.19
CA ASN A 147 16.17 3.62 1.88
C ASN A 147 16.44 3.35 0.39
N ARG A 148 15.50 3.75 -0.47
CA ARG A 148 15.60 3.47 -1.92
C ARG A 148 16.61 4.37 -2.65
N ASN A 149 17.27 5.29 -1.92
CA ASN A 149 18.26 6.23 -2.44
C ASN A 149 17.74 6.99 -3.68
N ILE A 150 16.49 7.43 -3.63
CA ILE A 150 15.82 8.15 -4.72
C ILE A 150 16.36 9.58 -4.79
N TYR A 151 16.85 9.98 -5.97
CA TYR A 151 17.30 11.36 -6.19
C TYR A 151 16.15 12.35 -5.99
N GLY A 152 16.40 13.38 -5.18
CA GLY A 152 15.42 14.43 -4.87
C GLY A 152 14.46 14.09 -3.72
N ALA A 153 14.55 12.89 -3.15
CA ALA A 153 13.74 12.49 -2.00
C ALA A 153 14.15 13.28 -0.74
N ILE A 154 13.15 13.70 0.04
CA ILE A 154 13.34 14.41 1.32
C ILE A 154 12.87 13.54 2.49
N LYS A 155 11.69 12.94 2.40
CA LYS A 155 11.18 11.94 3.35
C LYS A 155 10.53 10.79 2.59
N GLU A 156 10.68 9.58 3.11
CA GLU A 156 10.18 8.34 2.51
C GLU A 156 9.76 7.39 3.63
N HIS A 157 8.54 6.86 3.54
CA HIS A 157 8.02 5.86 4.47
C HIS A 157 7.25 4.76 3.73
N GLU A 158 7.27 3.57 4.33
CA GLU A 158 6.65 2.37 3.78
C GLU A 158 5.81 1.63 4.83
N TRP A 159 4.71 1.03 4.38
CA TRP A 159 3.87 0.14 5.19
C TRP A 159 3.49 -1.10 4.41
N ASN A 160 3.54 -2.25 5.09
CA ASN A 160 2.89 -3.47 4.61
C ASN A 160 1.50 -3.55 5.24
N THR A 161 0.46 -3.44 4.42
CA THR A 161 -0.93 -3.44 4.89
C THR A 161 -1.70 -4.61 4.29
N GLN A 162 -2.93 -4.81 4.78
CA GLN A 162 -3.88 -5.75 4.16
C GLN A 162 -4.31 -5.35 2.73
N TYR A 163 -4.06 -4.11 2.31
CA TYR A 163 -4.39 -3.63 0.97
C TYR A 163 -3.24 -3.76 -0.03
N GLY A 164 -2.02 -4.00 0.46
CA GLY A 164 -0.78 -3.99 -0.30
C GLY A 164 0.34 -3.20 0.38
N GLU A 165 1.45 -3.04 -0.34
CA GLU A 165 2.60 -2.21 0.06
C GLU A 165 2.26 -0.75 -0.22
N ILE A 166 2.24 0.07 0.82
CA ILE A 166 2.13 1.51 0.70
C ILE A 166 3.53 2.11 0.66
N TRP A 167 3.81 2.87 -0.39
CA TRP A 167 5.00 3.71 -0.50
C TRP A 167 4.60 5.19 -0.47
N PHE A 168 5.23 5.95 0.42
CA PHE A 168 4.89 7.35 0.65
C PHE A 168 6.13 8.25 0.73
N ILE A 169 6.32 9.07 -0.29
CA ILE A 169 7.54 9.87 -0.48
C ILE A 169 7.20 11.32 -0.81
N VAL A 170 7.99 12.26 -0.30
CA VAL A 170 7.99 13.67 -0.72
C VAL A 170 9.38 14.06 -1.19
N GLY A 171 9.44 14.86 -2.24
CA GLY A 171 10.70 15.36 -2.75
C GLY A 171 10.57 16.48 -3.76
N THR A 172 11.74 17.02 -4.10
CA THR A 172 11.94 18.06 -5.12
C THR A 172 12.96 17.58 -6.13
N ASP A 173 12.82 17.97 -7.40
CA ASP A 173 13.63 17.42 -8.49
C ASP A 173 13.61 15.88 -8.54
N LEU A 174 12.48 15.27 -8.15
CA LEU A 174 12.36 13.82 -8.00
C LEU A 174 12.75 13.08 -9.29
N PHE A 175 13.41 11.93 -9.13
CA PHE A 175 13.90 11.10 -10.23
C PHE A 175 14.85 11.84 -11.19
N SER A 176 15.61 12.80 -10.67
CA SER A 176 16.52 13.66 -11.44
C SER A 176 15.81 14.54 -12.48
N SER A 177 14.51 14.77 -12.31
CA SER A 177 13.73 15.62 -13.20
C SER A 177 13.59 17.00 -12.60
N SER A 178 14.30 17.99 -13.15
CA SER A 178 14.30 19.35 -12.61
C SER A 178 12.88 19.94 -12.53
N GLY A 179 12.52 20.44 -11.35
CA GLY A 179 11.22 21.02 -11.04
C GLY A 179 10.14 19.99 -10.67
N MET A 180 10.44 18.69 -10.66
CA MET A 180 9.48 17.65 -10.28
C MET A 180 9.30 17.61 -8.76
N ASN A 181 8.53 18.56 -8.24
CA ASN A 181 8.24 18.72 -6.83
C ASN A 181 6.86 18.13 -6.54
N LYS A 182 6.81 17.03 -5.77
CA LYS A 182 5.54 16.37 -5.47
C LYS A 182 5.65 15.44 -4.26
N ILE A 183 4.49 14.96 -3.81
CA ILE A 183 4.35 13.82 -2.93
C ILE A 183 3.79 12.66 -3.75
N ILE A 184 4.26 11.45 -3.50
CA ILE A 184 3.71 10.22 -4.08
C ILE A 184 3.23 9.36 -2.92
N ILE A 185 1.97 8.95 -2.96
CA ILE A 185 1.45 7.87 -2.13
C ILE A 185 0.87 6.81 -3.06
N THR A 186 1.40 5.60 -3.01
CA THR A 186 0.90 4.47 -3.81
C THR A 186 0.69 3.26 -2.94
N CYS A 187 -0.36 2.50 -3.24
CA CYS A 187 -0.56 1.16 -2.75
C CYS A 187 -0.36 0.22 -3.94
N SER A 188 0.61 -0.67 -3.84
CA SER A 188 0.90 -1.66 -4.86
C SER A 188 0.62 -3.05 -4.34
N ARG A 189 0.23 -3.95 -5.24
CA ARG A 189 0.10 -5.37 -4.93
C ARG A 189 1.43 -5.81 -4.32
N ASN A 190 1.38 -6.48 -3.18
CA ASN A 190 2.56 -7.12 -2.61
C ASN A 190 2.98 -8.24 -3.56
N SER A 191 3.73 -7.91 -4.61
CA SER A 191 4.11 -8.87 -5.64
C SER A 191 5.06 -9.95 -5.13
N GLU A 192 5.45 -9.88 -3.86
CA GLU A 192 6.43 -10.77 -3.23
C GLU A 192 6.05 -11.21 -1.80
N LYS A 193 4.78 -11.09 -1.37
CA LYS A 193 4.39 -11.63 -0.06
C LYS A 193 4.35 -13.15 -0.12
N SER A 194 5.45 -13.78 0.29
CA SER A 194 5.54 -15.23 0.46
C SER A 194 4.31 -15.75 1.22
N GLY A 195 3.65 -16.78 0.66
CA GLY A 195 2.40 -17.35 1.15
C GLY A 195 1.11 -16.78 0.56
N ASP A 196 1.13 -15.61 -0.08
CA ASP A 196 -0.03 -15.00 -0.78
C ASP A 196 -0.02 -15.43 -2.25
N VAL A 197 -0.36 -16.69 -2.49
CA VAL A 197 -0.18 -17.41 -3.76
C VAL A 197 -1.14 -16.89 -4.84
N ASN A 198 -2.32 -16.43 -4.44
CA ASN A 198 -3.28 -15.82 -5.36
C ASN A 198 -3.05 -14.30 -5.52
N GLY A 199 -2.18 -13.70 -4.70
CA GLY A 199 -1.82 -12.29 -4.67
C GLY A 199 -2.99 -11.37 -4.29
N ASP A 200 -3.95 -11.82 -3.50
CA ASP A 200 -5.11 -11.02 -3.10
C ASP A 200 -4.82 -10.12 -1.88
N GLY A 201 -3.61 -10.23 -1.30
CA GLY A 201 -3.13 -9.47 -0.16
C GLY A 201 -3.27 -10.23 1.17
N GLU A 202 -4.07 -11.29 1.20
CA GLU A 202 -4.29 -12.15 2.36
C GLU A 202 -3.45 -13.42 2.25
N ILE A 203 -3.18 -14.07 3.40
CA ILE A 203 -2.63 -15.43 3.41
C ILE A 203 -3.66 -16.29 4.11
N ASN A 204 -4.41 -17.07 3.33
CA ASN A 204 -5.56 -17.81 3.81
C ASN A 204 -5.66 -19.21 3.18
N SER A 205 -6.78 -19.89 3.39
CA SER A 205 -6.99 -21.25 2.88
C SER A 205 -7.04 -21.36 1.35
N ILE A 206 -7.29 -20.26 0.63
CA ILE A 206 -7.31 -20.22 -0.84
C ILE A 206 -5.89 -20.41 -1.38
N ASP A 207 -4.90 -19.75 -0.80
CA ASP A 207 -3.49 -19.88 -1.18
C ASP A 207 -2.99 -21.32 -1.03
N SER A 208 -3.32 -21.94 0.11
CA SER A 208 -3.05 -23.35 0.35
C SER A 208 -3.72 -24.24 -0.69
N SER A 209 -4.99 -23.98 -1.01
CA SER A 209 -5.73 -24.78 -2.00
C SER A 209 -5.12 -24.66 -3.40
N MET A 210 -4.57 -23.49 -3.76
CA MET A 210 -3.84 -23.28 -5.00
C MET A 210 -2.54 -24.07 -5.06
N ILE A 211 -1.77 -24.10 -3.97
CA ILE A 211 -0.58 -24.96 -3.87
C ILE A 211 -0.94 -26.44 -4.05
N LEU A 212 -1.98 -26.93 -3.38
CA LEU A 212 -2.39 -28.34 -3.50
C LEU A 212 -2.87 -28.69 -4.91
N ALA A 213 -3.60 -27.77 -5.57
CA ALA A 213 -4.05 -27.96 -6.95
C ALA A 213 -2.87 -28.02 -7.93
N ASP A 214 -1.89 -27.12 -7.77
CA ASP A 214 -0.68 -27.11 -8.59
C ASP A 214 0.20 -28.34 -8.33
N TYR A 215 0.39 -28.72 -7.07
CA TYR A 215 1.11 -29.94 -6.67
C TYR A 215 0.47 -31.19 -7.30
N ALA A 216 -0.85 -31.33 -7.26
CA ALA A 216 -1.55 -32.45 -7.88
C ALA A 216 -1.36 -32.47 -9.41
N LYS A 217 -1.41 -31.30 -10.06
CA LYS A 217 -1.15 -31.14 -11.49
C LYS A 217 0.28 -31.56 -11.84
N VAL A 218 1.29 -31.06 -11.13
CA VAL A 218 2.71 -31.42 -11.33
C VAL A 218 2.93 -32.92 -11.09
N SER A 219 2.38 -33.46 -10.01
CA SER A 219 2.49 -34.89 -9.67
C SER A 219 1.89 -35.82 -10.74
N SER A 220 0.93 -35.31 -11.52
CA SER A 220 0.33 -36.02 -12.66
C SER A 220 1.09 -35.86 -13.99
N GLY A 221 2.27 -35.22 -13.97
CA GLY A 221 3.11 -34.97 -15.15
C GLY A 221 2.82 -33.64 -15.85
N GLY A 222 2.02 -32.76 -15.25
CA GLY A 222 1.85 -31.39 -15.71
C GLY A 222 3.01 -30.48 -15.30
N THR A 223 2.95 -29.21 -15.72
CA THR A 223 3.90 -28.17 -15.31
C THR A 223 3.26 -27.24 -14.27
N SER A 224 4.07 -26.79 -13.31
CA SER A 224 3.65 -25.78 -12.34
C SER A 224 3.32 -24.48 -13.05
N SER A 225 2.32 -23.77 -12.52
CA SER A 225 1.93 -22.43 -12.93
C SER A 225 2.18 -21.38 -11.83
N LEU A 226 2.69 -21.81 -10.68
CA LEU A 226 2.89 -20.95 -9.52
C LEU A 226 4.29 -20.33 -9.51
N ASP A 227 4.39 -19.12 -8.95
CA ASP A 227 5.68 -18.49 -8.71
C ASP A 227 6.32 -19.11 -7.45
N ILE A 228 7.50 -19.70 -7.63
CA ILE A 228 8.27 -20.32 -6.56
C ILE A 228 8.65 -19.31 -5.47
N LYS A 229 8.91 -18.04 -5.80
CA LYS A 229 9.27 -17.03 -4.78
C LYS A 229 8.16 -16.77 -3.78
N ILE A 230 6.92 -17.00 -4.19
CA ILE A 230 5.72 -16.78 -3.39
C ILE A 230 5.28 -18.09 -2.73
N SER A 231 5.38 -19.19 -3.47
CA SER A 231 4.71 -20.46 -3.12
C SER A 231 5.61 -21.45 -2.37
N ASP A 232 6.93 -21.34 -2.50
CA ASP A 232 7.89 -22.09 -1.68
C ASP A 232 8.12 -21.32 -0.38
N VAL A 233 7.27 -21.59 0.62
CA VAL A 233 7.24 -20.85 1.88
C VAL A 233 8.15 -21.48 2.93
N ASN A 234 8.58 -22.73 2.74
CA ASN A 234 9.56 -23.39 3.60
C ASN A 234 11.01 -23.21 3.11
N GLY A 235 11.21 -22.74 1.87
CA GLY A 235 12.50 -22.47 1.27
C GLY A 235 13.26 -23.73 0.84
N ASP A 236 12.57 -24.85 0.61
CA ASP A 236 13.18 -26.13 0.20
C ASP A 236 13.37 -26.27 -1.32
N SER A 237 12.99 -25.23 -2.08
CA SER A 237 13.02 -25.17 -3.55
C SER A 237 12.02 -26.09 -4.25
N GLU A 238 11.02 -26.62 -3.55
CA GLU A 238 9.96 -27.47 -4.10
C GLU A 238 8.57 -27.01 -3.65
N ILE A 239 7.73 -26.54 -4.59
CA ILE A 239 6.32 -26.20 -4.28
C ILE A 239 5.52 -27.49 -4.05
N ASN A 240 5.15 -27.77 -2.80
CA ASN A 240 4.48 -29.01 -2.44
C ASN A 240 3.49 -28.89 -1.26
N SER A 241 2.99 -30.03 -0.77
CA SER A 241 2.02 -30.08 0.33
C SER A 241 2.53 -29.49 1.65
N SER A 242 3.84 -29.40 1.85
CA SER A 242 4.47 -28.81 3.03
C SER A 242 4.21 -27.30 3.07
N ASP A 243 4.35 -26.62 1.93
CA ASP A 243 4.05 -25.18 1.81
C ASP A 243 2.58 -24.90 2.10
N SER A 244 1.70 -25.69 1.50
CA SER A 244 0.26 -25.62 1.79
C SER A 244 -0.04 -25.80 3.28
N SER A 245 0.66 -26.71 3.95
CA SER A 245 0.44 -26.99 5.38
C SER A 245 0.90 -25.83 6.25
N LEU A 246 1.99 -25.15 5.87
CA LEU A 246 2.47 -23.94 6.56
C LEU A 246 1.49 -22.78 6.41
N ILE A 247 0.97 -22.55 5.20
CA ILE A 247 -0.06 -21.54 4.94
C ILE A 247 -1.31 -21.82 5.78
N LEU A 248 -1.80 -23.07 5.82
CA LEU A 248 -2.96 -23.42 6.66
C LEU A 248 -2.69 -23.24 8.15
N SER A 249 -1.48 -23.58 8.59
CA SER A 249 -1.08 -23.40 9.99
C SER A 249 -1.07 -21.93 10.38
N TYR A 250 -0.55 -21.07 9.50
CA TYR A 250 -0.58 -19.62 9.69
C TYR A 250 -2.01 -19.06 9.67
N TYR A 251 -2.83 -19.50 8.71
CA TYR A 251 -4.24 -19.10 8.65
C TYR A 251 -5.00 -19.48 9.94
N ALA A 252 -4.76 -20.68 10.48
CA ALA A 252 -5.35 -21.11 11.75
C ALA A 252 -4.83 -20.27 12.93
N TYR A 253 -3.53 -19.96 12.96
CA TYR A 253 -2.90 -19.11 13.97
C TYR A 253 -3.54 -17.71 13.99
N THR A 254 -3.61 -17.03 12.85
CA THR A 254 -4.19 -15.68 12.75
C THR A 254 -5.70 -15.69 13.03
N SER A 255 -6.42 -16.72 12.55
CA SER A 255 -7.85 -16.90 12.84
C SER A 255 -8.15 -17.14 14.33
N SER A 256 -7.16 -17.57 15.11
CA SER A 256 -7.27 -17.77 16.56
C SER A 256 -6.76 -16.58 17.40
N GLY A 257 -6.44 -15.45 16.76
CA GLY A 257 -6.00 -14.22 17.41
C GLY A 257 -4.48 -14.03 17.45
N GLY A 258 -3.72 -14.88 16.75
CA GLY A 258 -2.30 -14.65 16.50
C GLY A 258 -2.07 -13.41 15.64
N ASN A 259 -1.00 -12.67 15.91
CA ASN A 259 -0.72 -11.37 15.29
C ASN A 259 0.73 -11.21 14.79
N ASN A 260 1.50 -12.29 14.74
CA ASN A 260 2.82 -12.28 14.10
C ASN A 260 2.63 -12.25 12.59
N ASP A 261 3.55 -11.63 11.86
CA ASP A 261 3.61 -11.80 10.42
C ASP A 261 3.98 -13.25 10.04
N PHE A 262 3.79 -13.59 8.77
CA PHE A 262 3.99 -14.96 8.28
C PHE A 262 5.44 -15.44 8.40
N GLN A 263 6.42 -14.57 8.16
CA GLN A 263 7.84 -14.93 8.22
C GLN A 263 8.27 -15.18 9.66
N ASP A 264 7.80 -14.34 10.58
CA ASP A 264 8.04 -14.51 12.00
C ASP A 264 7.27 -15.71 12.56
N PHE A 265 6.08 -16.03 12.05
CA PHE A 265 5.40 -17.27 12.39
C PHE A 265 6.24 -18.49 11.98
N ILE A 266 6.66 -18.59 10.71
CA ILE A 266 7.42 -19.76 10.20
C ILE A 266 8.73 -19.97 10.97
N LYS A 267 9.46 -18.91 11.32
CA LYS A 267 10.72 -19.03 12.09
C LYS A 267 10.54 -19.64 13.49
N ASN A 268 9.32 -19.61 14.02
CA ASN A 268 9.01 -20.01 15.40
C ASN A 268 8.33 -21.38 15.49
N ILE A 269 8.19 -22.13 14.39
CA ILE A 269 7.60 -23.48 14.39
C ILE A 269 8.64 -24.61 14.30
#